data_AF-A0A087NDW5-F1
#
_entry.id   AF-A0A087NDW5-F1
#
_cell.length_a   1.000
_cell.length_b   1.000
_cell.length_c   1.000
_cell.angle_alpha   90.00
_cell.angle_beta   90.00
_cell.angle_gamma   90.00
#
_symmetry.space_group_name_H-M   'P 1'
#
loop_
_entity.id
_entity.type
_entity.pdbx_description
1 polymer ?
#
loop_
_entity_poly.entity_id
_entity_poly.type
_entity_poly.pdbx_seq_one_letter_code
_entity_poly.pdbx_strand_id
1 'polypeptide(L)' 'MNARAAWTGKKVEIFGEVLNIFDSRDKDIAYYYESYIPAFDAGAPVEGRLSRVVEPRTVRIGAKVNF' A
#
# COMPACT_ATOMS: atom_id res chain seq x y z
N MET A 1 -5.61 -8.73 2.60
CA MET A 1 -6.95 -8.72 1.98
C MET A 1 -7.53 -7.32 2.04
N ASN A 2 -8.17 -6.88 0.94
CA ASN A 2 -8.76 -5.55 0.79
C ASN A 2 -10.23 -5.70 0.36
N ALA A 3 -11.09 -4.74 0.71
CA ALA A 3 -12.50 -4.70 0.29
C ALA A 3 -12.88 -3.32 -0.21
N ARG A 4 -13.79 -3.28 -1.18
CA ARG A 4 -14.37 -2.05 -1.73
C ARG A 4 -15.87 -2.22 -1.90
N ALA A 5 -16.62 -1.18 -1.57
CA ALA A 5 -18.03 -1.04 -1.88
C ALA A 5 -18.26 0.30 -2.60
N ALA A 6 -19.18 0.32 -3.55
CA ALA A 6 -19.56 1.51 -4.27
C ALA A 6 -21.06 1.53 -4.54
N TRP A 7 -21.64 2.73 -4.56
CA TRP A 7 -23.01 2.98 -4.97
C TRP A 7 -23.01 4.08 -6.04
N THR A 8 -23.71 3.82 -7.15
CA THR A 8 -23.79 4.74 -8.28
C THR A 8 -25.23 5.18 -8.48
N GLY A 9 -25.47 6.49 -8.39
CA GLY A 9 -26.75 7.13 -8.61
C GLY A 9 -26.66 8.22 -9.69
N LYS A 10 -27.33 8.00 -10.82
CA LYS A 10 -27.34 8.92 -11.98
C LYS A 10 -25.91 9.30 -12.42
N LYS A 11 -25.45 10.51 -12.07
CA LYS A 11 -24.16 11.08 -12.46
C LYS A 11 -23.08 10.96 -11.37
N VAL A 12 -23.42 10.44 -10.20
CA VAL A 12 -22.55 10.41 -9.02
C VAL A 12 -22.32 8.97 -8.58
N GLU A 13 -21.07 8.62 -8.30
CA GLU A 13 -20.68 7.40 -7.60
C GLU A 13 -20.06 7.78 -6.27
N ILE A 14 -20.45 7.09 -5.19
CA ILE A 14 -19.82 7.18 -3.86
C ILE A 14 -19.23 5.82 -3.56
N PHE A 15 -17.99 5.79 -3.08
CA PHE A 15 -17.30 4.53 -2.77
C PHE A 15 -16.50 4.61 -1.47
N GLY A 16 -16.33 3.45 -0.86
CA GLY A 16 -15.50 3.22 0.31
C GLY A 16 -14.61 2.01 0.10
N GLU A 17 -13.37 2.11 0.57
CA GLU A 17 -12.35 1.06 0.52
C GLU A 17 -11.78 0.84 1.91
N VAL A 18 -11.58 -0.44 2.26
CA VAL A 18 -10.81 -0.84 3.44
C VAL A 18 -9.63 -1.67 2.95
N LEU A 19 -8.44 -1.12 3.12
CA LEU A 19 -7.18 -1.79 2.85
C LEU A 19 -6.74 -2.54 4.10
N ASN A 20 -6.13 -3.70 3.89
CA ASN A 20 -5.57 -4.54 4.94
C ASN A 20 -6.57 -4.82 6.08
N ILE A 21 -7.69 -5.45 5.73
CA ILE A 21 -8.81 -5.75 6.64
C ILE A 21 -8.33 -6.49 7.89
N PHE A 22 -7.37 -7.41 7.73
CA PHE A 22 -6.85 -8.22 8.83
C PHE A 22 -5.67 -7.59 9.59
N ASP A 23 -5.28 -6.36 9.27
CA ASP A 23 -4.14 -5.66 9.89
C ASP A 23 -2.83 -6.48 9.84
N SER A 24 -2.58 -7.15 8.72
CA SER A 24 -1.33 -7.88 8.49
C SER A 24 -0.15 -6.90 8.48
N ARG A 25 0.95 -7.33 9.09
CA ARG A 25 2.24 -6.63 9.09
C ARG A 25 3.27 -7.34 8.20
N ASP A 26 2.80 -8.17 7.28
CA ASP A 26 3.65 -8.94 6.40
C ASP A 26 4.36 -8.04 5.37
N LYS A 27 5.29 -8.66 4.66
CA LYS A 27 6.03 -8.02 3.58
C LYS A 27 5.26 -8.24 2.29
N ASP A 28 4.93 -7.16 1.61
CA ASP A 28 4.27 -7.18 0.30
C ASP A 28 5.23 -7.78 -0.74
N ILE A 29 6.48 -7.32 -0.72
CA ILE A 29 7.55 -7.75 -1.60
C ILE A 29 8.86 -7.80 -0.81
N ALA A 30 9.73 -8.76 -1.16
CA ALA A 30 11.12 -8.77 -0.74
C ALA A 30 12.05 -9.09 -1.92
N TYR A 31 13.06 -8.25 -2.13
CA TYR A 31 14.11 -8.46 -3.11
C TYR A 31 15.44 -8.69 -2.42
N TYR A 32 16.31 -9.45 -3.09
CA TYR A 32 17.70 -9.61 -2.68
C TYR A 32 18.58 -8.96 -3.74
N TYR A 33 19.20 -7.84 -3.38
CA TYR A 33 20.11 -7.10 -4.26
C TYR A 33 21.04 -6.22 -3.42
N GLU A 34 22.12 -5.77 -4.05
CA GLU A 34 23.06 -4.82 -3.46
C GLU A 34 22.41 -3.43 -3.38
N SER A 35 22.35 -2.86 -2.18
CA SER A 35 21.70 -1.58 -1.92
C SER A 35 22.53 -0.71 -1.00
N TYR A 36 22.34 0.61 -1.09
CA TYR A 36 22.98 1.57 -0.20
C TYR A 36 21.95 2.48 0.45
N ILE A 37 21.84 2.40 1.77
CA ILE A 37 21.01 3.21 2.66
C ILE A 37 21.96 4.13 3.43
N PRO A 38 22.11 5.41 3.03
CA PRO A 38 23.14 6.31 3.57
C PRO A 38 23.10 6.52 5.09
N ALA A 39 21.94 6.35 5.72
CA ALA A 39 21.75 6.50 7.16
C ALA A 39 22.01 5.21 7.96
N PHE A 40 22.25 4.08 7.29
CA PHE A 40 22.39 2.77 7.91
C PHE A 40 23.70 2.07 7.49
N ASP A 41 24.11 2.20 6.23
CA ASP A 41 25.28 1.52 5.70
C ASP A 41 26.58 2.28 5.97
N ALA A 42 27.63 1.54 6.33
CA ALA A 42 28.88 2.08 6.85
C ALA A 42 29.84 2.67 5.79
N GLY A 43 29.41 2.82 4.54
CA GLY A 43 30.17 3.52 3.49
C GLY A 43 30.32 2.81 2.14
N ALA A 44 29.72 1.63 1.96
CA ALA A 44 29.62 0.96 0.67
C ALA A 44 28.24 0.28 0.55
N PRO A 45 27.74 0.04 -0.68
CA PRO A 45 26.56 -0.79 -0.88
C PRO A 45 26.76 -2.18 -0.27
N VAL A 46 25.67 -2.74 0.26
CA VAL A 46 25.66 -4.05 0.92
C VAL A 46 24.60 -4.93 0.28
N GLU A 47 24.94 -6.19 0.00
CA GLU A 47 23.95 -7.20 -0.39
C GLU A 47 22.99 -7.46 0.76
N GLY A 48 21.70 -7.26 0.50
CA GLY A 48 20.70 -7.37 1.53
C GLY A 48 19.32 -7.71 1.00
N ARG A 49 18.47 -8.15 1.92
CA ARG A 49 17.05 -8.33 1.65
C ARG A 49 16.30 -7.05 1.98
N LEU A 50 15.92 -6.30 0.96
CA LEU A 50 15.02 -5.16 1.11
C LEU A 50 13.58 -5.62 0.94
N SER A 51 12.72 -5.17 1.85
CA SER A 51 11.31 -5.52 1.81
C SER A 51 10.42 -4.31 2.01
N ARG A 52 9.33 -4.26 1.26
CA ARG A 52 8.25 -3.30 1.45
C ARG A 52 7.18 -3.95 2.32
N VAL A 53 6.77 -3.25 3.38
CA VAL A 53 5.67 -3.69 4.24
C VAL A 53 4.35 -3.48 3.50
N VAL A 54 3.39 -4.38 3.70
CA VAL A 54 2.01 -4.21 3.21
C VAL A 54 1.44 -2.88 3.73
N GLU A 55 0.60 -2.23 2.93
CA GLU A 55 -0.04 -0.98 3.33
C GLU A 55 -0.82 -1.15 4.66
N PRO A 56 -0.69 -0.23 5.63
CA PRO A 56 -1.39 -0.33 6.91
C PRO A 56 -2.91 -0.42 6.74
N ARG A 57 -3.62 -0.90 7.78
CA ARG A 57 -5.09 -0.84 7.79
C ARG A 57 -5.56 0.59 7.58
N THR A 58 -6.20 0.83 6.44
CA THR A 58 -6.55 2.17 5.97
C THR A 58 -7.96 2.17 5.43
N VAL A 59 -8.74 3.19 5.79
CA VAL A 59 -10.07 3.45 5.23
C VAL A 59 -9.97 4.62 4.26
N ARG A 60 -10.47 4.44 3.04
CA ARG A 60 -10.60 5.50 2.04
C ARG A 60 -12.06 5.67 1.66
N ILE A 61 -12.50 6.91 1.49
CA ILE A 61 -13.83 7.25 0.98
C ILE A 61 -13.66 8.25 -0.15
N GLY A 62 -14.53 8.16 -1.16
CA GLY A 62 -14.45 9.04 -2.32
C GLY A 62 -15.76 9.14 -3.07
N ALA A 63 -15.81 10.10 -3.99
CA ALA A 63 -16.91 10.26 -4.92
C ALA A 63 -16.38 10.59 -6.32
N LYS A 64 -17.12 10.16 -7.35
CA LYS A 64 -16.86 10.47 -8.75
C LYS A 64 -18.10 11.12 -9.36
N VAL A 65 -17.92 12.22 -10.08
CA VAL A 65 -18.99 12.91 -10.81
C VAL A 65 -18.69 12.83 -12.30
N ASN A 66 -19.64 12.31 -13.08
CA ASN A 66 -19.56 12.28 -14.54
C ASN A 66 -20.42 13.41 -15.11
N PHE A 67 -19.83 14.29 -15.92
CA PHE A 67 -20.49 15.46 -16.50
C PHE A 67 -21.06 15.16 -17.88
#